data_AF-A0A327J864-F1
#
_entry.id   AF-A0A327J864-F1
#
_cell.length_a   1.000
_cell.length_b   1.000
_cell.length_c   1.000
_cell.angle_alpha   90.00
_cell.angle_beta   90.00
_cell.angle_gamma   90.00
#
_symmetry.space_group_name_H-M   'P 1'
#
loop_
_entity.id
_entity.type
_entity.pdbx_description
1 polymer ?
#
loop_
_entity_poly.entity_id
_entity_poly.type
_entity_poly.pdbx_seq_one_letter_code
_entity_poly.pdbx_strand_id
1 'polypeptide(L)'
;MNTRIYSSDGTQYQKPGFVKTTAGVVAGTTAFQVASLAAMPAGIFASHKMQSLNKGLNSDALRIGLNQALGTSGMANAGVKIVDLKTSANNPLKSAAALGGISKPSSILDKLKTITAPELKPKQATSFFGRVKAKIIEALKDQANPYGAAKAGRNAFYNPATNQVVLNTEKLGLSGFHEIGHSINANSSKFWGRMQKLRKFSMFAPLAIGAIAIFKRKKAEGEETSGVFDKVTTFIKNNAGKLTLASMLPMVAEELKASARGNALAKKILSPELAKKVVKANRWGALSYIATAGVTALAVCLGSKIRDAIAGPKPEVA
;
A
#
# COMPACT_ATOMS: atom_id res chain seq x y z
N MET A 1 19.07 -19.02 33.43
CA MET A 1 19.18 -17.87 32.50
C MET A 1 19.10 -16.59 33.31
N ASN A 2 20.02 -15.64 33.13
CA ASN A 2 20.14 -14.45 33.99
C ASN A 2 18.93 -13.51 33.81
N THR A 3 17.99 -13.54 34.77
CA THR A 3 16.69 -12.85 34.74
C THR A 3 16.78 -11.37 35.09
N ARG A 4 17.94 -10.90 35.57
CA ARG A 4 18.16 -9.51 35.97
C ARG A 4 18.81 -8.68 34.86
N ILE A 5 18.46 -7.40 34.85
CA ILE A 5 19.11 -6.32 34.09
C ILE A 5 19.65 -5.36 35.14
N TYR A 6 20.91 -4.99 34.98
CA TYR A 6 21.55 -3.97 35.80
C TYR A 6 21.58 -2.69 34.96
N SER A 7 20.93 -1.65 35.48
CA SER A 7 21.01 -0.31 34.92
C SER A 7 22.30 0.37 35.35
N SER A 8 22.79 1.33 34.55
CA SER A 8 23.93 2.18 34.88
C SER A 8 23.75 2.98 36.18
N ASP A 9 22.50 3.23 36.59
CA ASP A 9 22.16 3.94 37.84
C ASP A 9 22.04 3.00 39.06
N GLY A 10 22.34 1.71 38.91
CA GLY A 10 22.24 0.71 39.96
C GLY A 10 20.84 0.11 40.14
N THR A 11 19.83 0.59 39.42
CA THR A 11 18.47 0.02 39.46
C THR A 11 18.46 -1.39 38.85
N GLN A 12 17.80 -2.32 39.53
CA GLN A 12 17.60 -3.68 39.05
C GLN A 12 16.23 -3.83 38.39
N TYR A 13 16.22 -4.45 37.21
CA TYR A 13 14.99 -4.78 36.51
C TYR A 13 14.89 -6.28 36.25
N GLN A 14 13.68 -6.79 36.36
CA GLN A 14 13.37 -8.15 35.97
C GLN A 14 13.09 -8.22 34.46
N LYS A 15 13.81 -9.10 33.75
CA LYS A 15 13.50 -9.46 32.35
C LYS A 15 12.16 -10.20 32.31
N PRO A 16 11.32 -9.97 31.28
CA PRO A 16 10.13 -10.77 31.07
C PRO A 16 10.54 -12.23 30.85
N GLY A 17 9.87 -13.15 31.56
CA GLY A 17 10.00 -14.58 31.30
C GLY A 17 9.52 -14.97 29.90
N PHE A 18 9.80 -16.20 29.50
CA PHE A 18 9.41 -16.73 28.18
C PHE A 18 7.90 -16.58 27.91
N VAL A 19 7.06 -16.97 28.87
CA VAL A 19 5.59 -16.90 28.74
C VAL A 19 5.11 -15.48 28.47
N LYS A 20 5.58 -14.49 29.25
CA LYS A 20 5.21 -13.07 29.06
C LYS A 20 5.73 -12.55 27.71
N THR A 21 6.95 -12.93 27.33
CA THR A 21 7.52 -12.56 26.03
C THR A 21 6.67 -13.07 24.87
N THR A 22 6.33 -14.36 24.87
CA THR A 22 5.47 -14.98 23.86
C THR A 22 4.09 -14.34 23.84
N ALA A 23 3.46 -14.14 24.99
CA ALA A 23 2.16 -13.48 25.10
C ALA A 23 2.20 -12.03 24.54
N GLY A 24 3.25 -11.27 24.88
CA GLY A 24 3.44 -9.91 24.38
C GLY A 24 3.64 -9.84 22.87
N VAL A 25 4.40 -10.78 22.29
CA VAL A 25 4.58 -10.87 20.83
C VAL A 25 3.27 -11.21 20.13
N VAL A 26 2.50 -12.18 20.64
CA VAL A 26 1.21 -12.57 20.07
C VAL A 26 0.21 -11.41 20.14
N ALA A 27 0.10 -10.76 21.30
CA ALA A 27 -0.81 -9.63 21.49
C ALA A 27 -0.40 -8.41 20.64
N GLY A 28 0.90 -8.08 20.61
CA GLY A 28 1.43 -6.99 19.79
C GLY A 28 1.20 -7.22 18.30
N THR A 29 1.47 -8.43 17.81
CA THR A 29 1.19 -8.85 16.42
C THR A 29 -0.29 -8.74 16.09
N THR A 30 -1.16 -9.23 16.98
CA THR A 30 -2.61 -9.18 16.79
C THR A 30 -3.10 -7.74 16.72
N ALA A 31 -2.66 -6.88 17.63
CA ALA A 31 -3.04 -5.47 17.63
C ALA A 31 -2.53 -4.73 16.39
N PHE A 32 -1.30 -4.97 15.97
CA PHE A 32 -0.76 -4.42 14.72
C PHE A 32 -1.60 -4.83 13.51
N GLN A 33 -1.96 -6.12 13.40
CA GLN A 33 -2.78 -6.61 12.30
C GLN A 33 -4.18 -5.97 12.32
N VAL A 34 -4.88 -6.00 13.45
CA VAL A 34 -6.22 -5.42 13.59
C VAL A 34 -6.22 -3.92 13.28
N ALA A 35 -5.25 -3.17 13.81
CA ALA A 35 -5.14 -1.73 13.55
C ALA A 35 -4.79 -1.44 12.08
N SER A 36 -3.95 -2.25 11.45
CA SER A 36 -3.62 -2.10 10.03
C SER A 36 -4.85 -2.30 9.13
N LEU A 37 -5.80 -3.14 9.54
CA LEU A 37 -7.07 -3.32 8.82
C LEU A 37 -7.95 -2.06 8.85
N ALA A 38 -7.75 -1.13 9.78
CA ALA A 38 -8.50 0.12 9.84
C ALA A 38 -8.21 1.06 8.65
N ALA A 39 -7.12 0.84 7.89
CA ALA A 39 -6.84 1.59 6.67
C ALA A 39 -7.75 1.18 5.50
N MET A 40 -8.22 -0.08 5.51
CA MET A 40 -8.94 -0.68 4.39
C MET A 40 -10.30 -0.01 4.10
N PRO A 41 -11.13 0.34 5.10
CA PRO A 41 -12.36 1.09 4.86
C PRO A 41 -12.14 2.40 4.09
N ALA A 42 -11.04 3.12 4.37
CA ALA A 42 -10.72 4.36 3.66
C ALA A 42 -10.36 4.10 2.19
N GLY A 43 -9.59 3.06 1.90
CA GLY A 43 -9.27 2.64 0.53
C GLY A 43 -10.51 2.17 -0.25
N ILE A 44 -11.37 1.36 0.36
CA ILE A 44 -12.62 0.88 -0.24
C ILE A 44 -13.56 2.07 -0.52
N PHE A 45 -13.71 2.97 0.47
CA PHE A 45 -14.53 4.15 0.33
C PHE A 45 -14.03 5.08 -0.79
N ALA A 46 -12.71 5.33 -0.85
CA ALA A 46 -12.09 6.12 -1.92
C ALA A 46 -12.35 5.49 -3.30
N SER A 47 -12.15 4.17 -3.43
CA SER A 47 -12.40 3.44 -4.68
C SER A 47 -13.86 3.53 -5.12
N HIS A 48 -14.82 3.33 -4.20
CA HIS A 48 -16.24 3.52 -4.49
C HIS A 48 -16.56 4.94 -4.94
N LYS A 49 -15.99 5.97 -4.28
CA LYS A 49 -16.17 7.36 -4.70
C LYS A 49 -15.58 7.62 -6.09
N MET A 50 -14.39 7.10 -6.39
CA MET A 50 -13.76 7.20 -7.71
C MET A 50 -14.62 6.54 -8.80
N GLN A 51 -15.10 5.31 -8.58
CA GLN A 51 -15.99 4.61 -9.50
C GLN A 51 -17.30 5.35 -9.70
N SER A 52 -17.89 5.91 -8.63
CA SER A 52 -19.14 6.67 -8.72
C SER A 52 -19.00 7.92 -9.61
N LEU A 53 -17.83 8.55 -9.63
CA LEU A 53 -17.55 9.72 -10.48
C LEU A 53 -17.43 9.36 -11.96
N ASN A 54 -17.18 8.09 -12.29
CA ASN A 54 -17.08 7.60 -13.67
C ASN A 54 -18.45 7.20 -14.26
N LYS A 55 -19.49 7.05 -13.44
CA LYS A 55 -20.83 6.69 -13.92
C LYS A 55 -21.39 7.75 -14.86
N GLY A 56 -21.89 7.32 -16.01
CA GLY A 56 -22.53 8.19 -17.01
C GLY A 56 -21.57 9.13 -17.75
N LEU A 57 -20.25 8.91 -17.67
CA LEU A 57 -19.30 9.70 -18.45
C LEU A 57 -19.20 9.20 -19.89
N ASN A 58 -19.01 10.14 -20.83
CA ASN A 58 -18.67 9.81 -22.19
C ASN A 58 -17.24 9.25 -22.26
N SER A 59 -17.13 7.95 -22.46
CA SER A 59 -15.86 7.23 -22.50
C SER A 59 -14.96 7.62 -23.70
N ASP A 60 -15.54 8.10 -24.80
CA ASP A 60 -14.77 8.52 -25.97
C ASP A 60 -14.18 9.92 -25.76
N ALA A 61 -14.92 10.84 -25.14
CA ALA A 61 -14.39 12.13 -24.72
C ALA A 61 -13.20 11.97 -23.74
N LEU A 62 -13.31 11.02 -22.80
CA LEU A 62 -12.19 10.67 -21.91
C LEU A 62 -10.99 10.12 -22.68
N ARG A 63 -11.22 9.22 -23.65
CA ARG A 63 -10.14 8.66 -24.46
C ARG A 63 -9.42 9.71 -25.28
N ILE A 64 -10.16 10.63 -25.91
CA ILE A 64 -9.58 11.77 -26.65
C ILE A 64 -8.72 12.60 -25.70
N GLY A 65 -9.26 12.98 -24.54
CA GLY A 65 -8.53 13.77 -23.55
C GLY A 65 -7.27 13.07 -23.02
N LEU A 66 -7.30 11.75 -22.81
CA LEU A 66 -6.14 10.98 -22.38
C LEU A 66 -5.05 10.91 -23.45
N ASN A 67 -5.41 10.71 -24.72
CA ASN A 67 -4.44 10.72 -25.83
C ASN A 67 -3.83 12.11 -26.02
N GLN A 68 -4.65 13.17 -25.95
CA GLN A 68 -4.15 14.54 -25.97
C GLN A 68 -3.21 14.80 -24.78
N ALA A 69 -3.50 14.26 -23.60
CA ALA A 69 -2.64 14.38 -22.43
C ALA A 69 -1.28 13.69 -22.62
N LEU A 70 -1.23 12.52 -23.27
CA LEU A 70 0.03 11.89 -23.65
C LEU A 70 0.84 12.75 -24.64
N GLY A 71 0.17 13.33 -25.64
CA GLY A 71 0.81 14.21 -26.62
C GLY A 71 1.37 15.49 -25.98
N THR A 72 0.53 16.26 -25.28
CA THR A 72 0.90 17.53 -24.66
C THR A 72 1.96 17.39 -23.56
N SER A 73 2.04 16.23 -22.90
CA SER A 73 3.07 15.95 -21.89
C SER A 73 4.39 15.42 -22.46
N GLY A 74 4.46 15.17 -23.78
CA GLY A 74 5.60 14.53 -24.44
C GLY A 74 5.73 13.03 -24.14
N MET A 75 4.79 12.43 -23.41
CA MET A 75 4.82 11.01 -23.03
C MET A 75 4.56 10.08 -24.22
N ALA A 76 3.80 10.53 -25.22
CA ALA A 76 3.68 9.80 -26.49
C ALA A 76 5.06 9.61 -27.15
N ASN A 77 5.89 10.67 -27.19
CA ASN A 77 7.25 10.61 -27.76
C ASN A 77 8.20 9.78 -26.90
N ALA A 78 7.98 9.74 -25.59
CA ALA A 78 8.68 8.84 -24.68
C ALA A 78 8.24 7.37 -24.81
N GLY A 79 7.34 7.05 -25.74
CA GLY A 79 6.87 5.68 -26.01
C GLY A 79 5.76 5.19 -25.08
N VAL A 80 5.13 6.08 -24.30
CA VAL A 80 4.02 5.72 -23.40
C VAL A 80 2.76 5.44 -24.23
N LYS A 81 2.06 4.33 -23.93
CA LYS A 81 0.83 3.94 -24.64
C LYS A 81 -0.33 3.74 -23.66
N ILE A 82 -1.55 4.08 -24.09
CA ILE A 82 -2.78 3.72 -23.35
C ILE A 82 -3.27 2.35 -23.82
N VAL A 83 -3.52 1.45 -22.87
CA VAL A 83 -4.17 0.15 -23.08
C VAL A 83 -5.54 0.21 -22.42
N ASP A 84 -6.58 0.36 -23.24
CA ASP A 84 -7.96 0.52 -22.79
C ASP A 84 -8.71 -0.82 -22.85
N LEU A 85 -8.98 -1.40 -21.68
CA LEU A 85 -9.60 -2.72 -21.50
C LEU A 85 -11.14 -2.65 -21.48
N LYS A 86 -11.76 -1.81 -22.33
CA LYS A 86 -13.22 -1.70 -22.47
C LYS A 86 -13.87 -3.07 -22.67
N THR A 87 -15.13 -3.16 -22.29
CA THR A 87 -15.91 -4.42 -22.29
C THR A 87 -16.38 -4.82 -23.69
N SER A 88 -16.19 -3.98 -24.71
CA SER A 88 -16.71 -4.22 -26.06
C SER A 88 -16.12 -5.48 -26.72
N ALA A 89 -17.00 -6.27 -27.33
CA ALA A 89 -16.80 -7.63 -27.86
C ALA A 89 -15.74 -7.77 -28.98
N ASN A 90 -15.13 -6.67 -29.42
CA ASN A 90 -14.11 -6.64 -30.47
C ASN A 90 -12.74 -6.19 -29.94
N ASN A 91 -12.28 -6.79 -28.84
CA ASN A 91 -10.92 -6.55 -28.34
C ASN A 91 -9.98 -7.63 -28.93
N PRO A 92 -8.86 -7.28 -29.60
CA PRO A 92 -7.89 -8.23 -30.16
C PRO A 92 -7.04 -8.91 -29.07
N LEU A 93 -7.70 -9.49 -28.07
CA LEU A 93 -7.13 -10.40 -27.08
C LEU A 93 -7.58 -11.84 -27.37
N LYS A 94 -7.62 -12.23 -28.65
CA LYS A 94 -7.04 -13.53 -29.02
C LYS A 94 -5.53 -13.39 -28.94
N SER A 95 -5.00 -13.42 -27.71
CA SER A 95 -3.66 -13.90 -27.40
C SER A 95 -3.21 -13.45 -26.00
N ALA A 96 -3.80 -14.08 -24.97
CA ALA A 96 -3.04 -14.33 -23.74
C ALA A 96 -1.74 -15.15 -24.00
N ALA A 97 -1.55 -15.62 -25.24
CA ALA A 97 -0.34 -16.29 -25.74
C ALA A 97 0.69 -15.36 -26.43
N ALA A 98 0.38 -14.09 -26.75
CA ALA A 98 1.31 -13.20 -27.49
C ALA A 98 1.95 -12.11 -26.63
N LEU A 99 1.53 -11.96 -25.37
CA LEU A 99 2.30 -11.24 -24.35
C LEU A 99 3.32 -12.23 -23.79
N GLY A 100 4.44 -12.35 -24.52
CA GLY A 100 5.50 -13.33 -24.28
C GLY A 100 5.83 -13.54 -22.80
N GLY A 101 5.85 -14.83 -22.42
CA GLY A 101 6.73 -15.34 -21.37
C GLY A 101 6.65 -14.70 -19.99
N ILE A 102 5.46 -14.41 -19.46
CA ILE A 102 5.34 -14.21 -18.01
C ILE A 102 5.18 -15.59 -17.38
N SER A 103 6.30 -16.14 -16.93
CA SER A 103 6.37 -17.32 -16.07
C SER A 103 5.24 -17.29 -15.05
N LYS A 104 4.39 -18.33 -15.07
CA LYS A 104 3.37 -18.58 -14.04
C LYS A 104 4.01 -18.33 -12.66
N PRO A 105 3.50 -17.43 -11.80
CA PRO A 105 3.93 -17.37 -10.42
C PRO A 105 3.26 -18.51 -9.64
N SER A 106 3.56 -19.76 -10.04
CA SER A 106 2.95 -20.99 -9.50
C SER A 106 3.54 -21.43 -8.16
N SER A 107 4.37 -20.62 -7.50
CA SER A 107 4.89 -20.96 -6.17
C SER A 107 4.23 -20.19 -5.03
N ILE A 108 3.72 -18.97 -5.28
CA ILE A 108 3.04 -18.14 -4.27
C ILE A 108 1.53 -18.33 -4.33
N LEU A 109 0.94 -18.42 -5.53
CA LEU A 109 -0.50 -18.68 -5.71
C LEU A 109 -0.91 -20.07 -5.22
N ASP A 110 -0.08 -21.09 -5.46
CA ASP A 110 -0.37 -22.45 -5.00
C ASP A 110 -0.12 -22.61 -3.49
N LYS A 111 0.83 -21.85 -2.90
CA LYS A 111 0.97 -21.73 -1.44
C LYS A 111 -0.15 -20.90 -0.78
N LEU A 112 -0.72 -19.93 -1.50
CA LEU A 112 -1.90 -19.18 -1.04
C LEU A 112 -3.17 -20.05 -1.07
N LYS A 113 -3.33 -20.94 -2.06
CA LYS A 113 -4.44 -21.91 -2.10
C LYS A 113 -4.44 -22.84 -0.87
N THR A 114 -3.28 -23.30 -0.43
CA THR A 114 -3.15 -24.11 0.79
C THR A 114 -3.43 -23.34 2.09
N ILE A 115 -3.35 -22.00 2.08
CA ILE A 115 -3.72 -21.14 3.22
C ILE A 115 -5.21 -20.70 3.15
N THR A 116 -5.91 -20.91 2.01
CA THR A 116 -7.24 -20.31 1.74
C THR A 116 -8.40 -21.28 1.51
N ALA A 117 -8.28 -22.57 1.80
CA ALA A 117 -9.44 -23.46 1.90
C ALA A 117 -9.69 -23.80 3.39
N PRO A 118 -10.55 -23.02 4.04
CA PRO A 118 -11.93 -23.47 4.07
C PRO A 118 -12.82 -22.44 3.39
N GLU A 119 -13.74 -22.92 2.55
CA GLU A 119 -14.88 -22.12 2.09
C GLU A 119 -15.46 -21.36 3.29
N LEU A 120 -15.51 -20.03 3.19
CA LEU A 120 -16.17 -19.20 4.19
C LEU A 120 -17.63 -19.62 4.23
N LYS A 121 -18.01 -20.42 5.23
CA LYS A 121 -19.40 -20.79 5.50
C LYS A 121 -20.24 -19.51 5.49
N PRO A 122 -21.43 -19.48 4.83
CA PRO A 122 -22.20 -18.25 4.56
C PRO A 122 -22.48 -17.38 5.80
N LYS A 123 -22.51 -17.97 7.01
CA LYS A 123 -22.69 -17.26 8.27
C LYS A 123 -21.47 -16.44 8.75
N GLN A 124 -20.25 -16.72 8.28
CA GLN A 124 -19.05 -15.92 8.63
C GLN A 124 -18.87 -14.70 7.71
N ALA A 125 -19.40 -14.77 6.48
CA ALA A 125 -19.30 -13.70 5.47
C ALA A 125 -20.12 -12.43 5.83
N THR A 126 -21.05 -12.51 6.80
CA THR A 126 -21.87 -11.37 7.25
C THR A 126 -21.23 -10.57 8.40
N SER A 127 -20.31 -11.16 9.16
CA SER A 127 -19.59 -10.47 10.24
C SER A 127 -18.67 -9.36 9.69
N PHE A 128 -18.40 -8.31 10.48
CA PHE A 128 -17.47 -7.24 10.07
C PHE A 128 -16.09 -7.79 9.68
N PHE A 129 -15.52 -8.67 10.51
CA PHE A 129 -14.23 -9.32 10.23
C PHE A 129 -14.26 -10.22 8.99
N GLY A 130 -15.36 -10.95 8.76
CA GLY A 130 -15.54 -11.76 7.55
C GLY A 130 -15.57 -10.92 6.28
N ARG A 131 -16.28 -9.78 6.31
CA ARG A 131 -16.32 -8.82 5.20
C ARG A 131 -14.95 -8.19 4.94
N VAL A 132 -14.23 -7.81 5.99
CA VAL A 132 -12.86 -7.29 5.89
C VAL A 132 -11.93 -8.35 5.29
N LYS A 133 -11.97 -9.60 5.77
CA LYS A 133 -11.15 -10.71 5.24
C LYS A 133 -11.42 -10.97 3.76
N ALA A 134 -12.69 -10.99 3.35
CA ALA A 134 -13.05 -11.16 1.93
C ALA A 134 -12.49 -10.03 1.06
N LYS A 135 -12.55 -8.78 1.52
CA LYS A 135 -11.97 -7.62 0.82
C LYS A 135 -10.44 -7.67 0.73
N ILE A 136 -9.75 -8.19 1.75
CA ILE A 136 -8.31 -8.45 1.68
C ILE A 136 -8.00 -9.47 0.58
N ILE A 137 -8.74 -10.59 0.56
CA ILE A 137 -8.55 -11.63 -0.46
C ILE A 137 -8.80 -11.07 -1.86
N GLU A 138 -9.83 -10.24 -2.03
CA GLU A 138 -10.12 -9.54 -3.28
C GLU A 138 -8.97 -8.60 -3.68
N ALA A 139 -8.45 -7.78 -2.76
CA ALA A 139 -7.32 -6.89 -3.01
C ALA A 139 -6.03 -7.66 -3.37
N LEU A 140 -5.76 -8.79 -2.72
CA LEU A 140 -4.63 -9.67 -3.05
C LEU A 140 -4.79 -10.30 -4.44
N LYS A 141 -6.01 -10.73 -4.79
CA LYS A 141 -6.33 -11.24 -6.13
C LYS A 141 -6.14 -10.15 -7.20
N ASP A 142 -6.57 -8.93 -6.91
CA ASP A 142 -6.40 -7.79 -7.81
C ASP A 142 -4.92 -7.41 -8.00
N GLN A 143 -4.09 -7.51 -6.95
CA GLN A 143 -2.63 -7.35 -7.08
C GLN A 143 -1.97 -8.47 -7.89
N ALA A 144 -2.45 -9.71 -7.75
CA ALA A 144 -1.95 -10.85 -8.51
C ALA A 144 -2.37 -10.82 -9.99
N ASN A 145 -3.52 -10.20 -10.30
CA ASN A 145 -4.04 -10.03 -11.65
C ASN A 145 -4.47 -8.57 -11.92
N PRO A 146 -3.50 -7.65 -12.06
CA PRO A 146 -3.79 -6.22 -12.18
C PRO A 146 -4.55 -5.89 -13.47
N TYR A 147 -4.31 -6.64 -14.56
CA TYR A 147 -5.05 -6.49 -15.82
C TYR A 147 -6.52 -6.94 -15.67
N GLY A 148 -6.79 -8.04 -14.96
CA GLY A 148 -8.15 -8.46 -14.64
C GLY A 148 -8.89 -7.44 -13.77
N ALA A 149 -8.21 -6.89 -12.77
CA ALA A 149 -8.74 -5.80 -11.94
C ALA A 149 -9.04 -4.54 -12.76
N ALA A 150 -8.15 -4.16 -13.68
CA ALA A 150 -8.35 -3.02 -14.57
C ALA A 150 -9.52 -3.21 -15.54
N LYS A 151 -9.64 -4.39 -16.16
CA LYS A 151 -10.79 -4.76 -17.00
C LYS A 151 -12.12 -4.69 -16.22
N ALA A 152 -12.09 -5.06 -14.93
CA ALA A 152 -13.24 -4.97 -14.06
C ALA A 152 -13.52 -3.55 -13.51
N GLY A 153 -12.67 -2.56 -13.78
CA GLY A 153 -12.82 -1.20 -13.26
C GLY A 153 -12.47 -1.05 -11.78
N ARG A 154 -11.81 -2.04 -11.18
CA ARG A 154 -11.33 -1.99 -9.79
C ARG A 154 -9.93 -1.41 -9.67
N ASN A 155 -9.21 -1.29 -10.78
CA ASN A 155 -7.87 -0.73 -10.81
C ASN A 155 -7.61 0.09 -12.08
N ALA A 156 -6.64 0.98 -12.02
CA ALA A 156 -5.93 1.55 -13.16
C ALA A 156 -4.46 1.61 -12.75
N PHE A 157 -3.53 1.45 -13.69
CA PHE A 157 -2.12 1.48 -13.33
C PHE A 157 -1.24 1.85 -14.53
N TYR A 158 -0.15 2.55 -14.24
CA TYR A 158 0.99 2.68 -15.13
C TYR A 158 2.02 1.57 -14.87
N ASN A 159 2.37 0.82 -15.92
CA ASN A 159 3.43 -0.18 -15.90
C ASN A 159 4.73 0.40 -16.47
N PRO A 160 5.75 0.70 -15.63
CA PRO A 160 7.02 1.24 -16.11
C PRO A 160 7.85 0.25 -16.93
N ALA A 161 7.59 -1.06 -16.84
CA ALA A 161 8.34 -2.06 -17.60
C ALA A 161 7.90 -2.12 -19.07
N THR A 162 6.61 -1.89 -19.34
CA THR A 162 6.04 -1.89 -20.70
C THR A 162 5.70 -0.49 -21.20
N ASN A 163 5.90 0.54 -20.37
CA ASN A 163 5.54 1.93 -20.62
C ASN A 163 4.05 2.11 -20.97
N GLN A 164 3.18 1.37 -20.27
CA GLN A 164 1.74 1.34 -20.57
C GLN A 164 0.91 1.93 -19.43
N VAL A 165 -0.02 2.81 -19.79
CA VAL A 165 -1.13 3.24 -18.93
C VAL A 165 -2.31 2.31 -19.21
N VAL A 166 -2.63 1.44 -18.25
CA VAL A 166 -3.66 0.41 -18.36
C VAL A 166 -4.89 0.81 -17.56
N LEU A 167 -6.05 0.87 -18.21
CA LEU A 167 -7.32 1.22 -17.57
C LEU A 167 -8.51 0.67 -18.33
N ASN A 168 -9.71 0.85 -17.78
CA ASN A 168 -10.97 0.70 -18.51
C ASN A 168 -11.69 2.06 -18.49
N THR A 169 -11.80 2.71 -19.65
CA THR A 169 -12.38 4.06 -19.73
C THR A 169 -13.90 4.12 -19.49
N GLU A 170 -14.62 2.99 -19.60
CA GLU A 170 -16.06 2.90 -19.25
C GLU A 170 -16.29 2.84 -17.73
N LYS A 171 -15.33 2.34 -16.97
CA LYS A 171 -15.50 2.06 -15.53
C LYS A 171 -14.65 2.93 -14.62
N LEU A 172 -13.42 3.26 -15.03
CA LEU A 172 -12.44 3.99 -14.24
C LEU A 172 -11.58 4.92 -15.11
N GLY A 173 -12.18 5.56 -16.12
CA GLY A 173 -11.50 6.42 -17.08
C GLY A 173 -10.83 7.66 -16.49
N LEU A 174 -11.43 8.29 -15.47
CA LEU A 174 -10.86 9.47 -14.83
C LEU A 174 -9.45 9.22 -14.24
N SER A 175 -9.21 8.01 -13.73
CA SER A 175 -7.91 7.64 -13.15
C SER A 175 -6.78 7.60 -14.20
N GLY A 176 -7.10 7.50 -15.49
CA GLY A 176 -6.09 7.52 -16.55
C GLY A 176 -5.19 8.77 -16.51
N PHE A 177 -5.72 9.92 -16.06
CA PHE A 177 -4.90 11.14 -15.91
C PHE A 177 -3.87 11.01 -14.79
N HIS A 178 -4.22 10.34 -13.69
CA HIS A 178 -3.27 10.04 -12.61
C HIS A 178 -2.18 9.08 -13.09
N GLU A 179 -2.55 8.04 -13.84
CA GLU A 179 -1.59 7.10 -14.42
C GLU A 179 -0.64 7.76 -15.44
N ILE A 180 -1.13 8.72 -16.23
CA ILE A 180 -0.27 9.56 -17.07
C ILE A 180 0.71 10.37 -16.19
N GLY A 181 0.26 10.86 -15.04
CA GLY A 181 1.13 11.47 -14.02
C GLY A 181 2.26 10.55 -13.58
N HIS A 182 1.99 9.27 -13.33
CA HIS A 182 3.02 8.27 -13.05
C HIS A 182 3.97 8.05 -14.23
N SER A 183 3.46 8.02 -15.46
CA SER A 183 4.31 7.92 -16.65
C SER A 183 5.27 9.10 -16.78
N ILE A 184 4.83 10.31 -16.43
CA ILE A 184 5.68 11.51 -16.40
C ILE A 184 6.72 11.39 -15.28
N ASN A 185 6.34 10.90 -14.09
CA ASN A 185 7.29 10.66 -13.00
C ASN A 185 8.43 9.73 -13.47
N ALA A 186 8.09 8.66 -14.19
CA ALA A 186 9.03 7.65 -14.65
C ALA A 186 9.97 8.16 -15.76
N ASN A 187 9.43 8.93 -16.72
CA ASN A 187 10.13 9.24 -17.96
C ASN A 187 10.76 10.65 -18.00
N SER A 188 10.24 11.63 -17.25
CA SER A 188 10.69 13.03 -17.38
C SER A 188 11.77 13.47 -16.39
N SER A 189 12.05 12.70 -15.34
CA SER A 189 13.12 13.08 -14.39
C SER A 189 13.76 11.89 -13.67
N LYS A 190 15.08 11.94 -13.51
CA LYS A 190 15.85 10.94 -12.73
C LYS A 190 15.40 10.87 -11.27
N PHE A 191 15.06 12.01 -10.66
CA PHE A 191 14.61 12.07 -9.26
C PHE A 191 13.29 11.32 -9.06
N TRP A 192 12.25 11.65 -9.83
CA TRP A 192 10.94 10.99 -9.70
C TRP A 192 10.97 9.52 -10.14
N GLY A 193 11.78 9.16 -11.13
CA GLY A 193 12.02 7.76 -11.50
C GLY A 193 12.66 6.95 -10.36
N ARG A 194 13.58 7.55 -9.59
CA ARG A 194 14.11 6.93 -8.36
C ARG A 194 13.04 6.83 -7.26
N MET A 195 12.20 7.85 -7.11
CA MET A 195 11.11 7.83 -6.12
C MET A 195 10.11 6.70 -6.37
N GLN A 196 9.77 6.46 -7.63
CA GLN A 196 8.89 5.37 -8.02
C GLN A 196 9.50 3.98 -7.72
N LYS A 197 10.82 3.82 -7.82
CA LYS A 197 11.51 2.58 -7.38
C LYS A 197 11.43 2.42 -5.86
N LEU A 198 11.61 3.52 -5.12
CA LEU A 198 11.52 3.54 -3.65
C LEU A 198 10.13 3.20 -3.13
N ARG A 199 9.07 3.44 -3.91
CA ARG A 199 7.70 3.04 -3.58
C ARG A 199 7.56 1.56 -3.17
N LYS A 200 8.24 0.65 -3.90
CA LYS A 200 8.21 -0.79 -3.55
C LYS A 200 8.83 -1.03 -2.17
N PHE A 201 9.96 -0.36 -1.88
CA PHE A 201 10.60 -0.42 -0.56
C PHE A 201 9.70 0.17 0.53
N SER A 202 9.00 1.27 0.25
CA SER A 202 8.02 1.89 1.16
C SER A 202 6.87 0.97 1.55
N MET A 203 6.53 -0.04 0.72
CA MET A 203 5.52 -1.04 1.07
C MET A 203 6.04 -2.12 2.04
N PHE A 204 7.33 -2.48 1.96
CA PHE A 204 7.91 -3.54 2.80
C PHE A 204 8.56 -3.03 4.09
N ALA A 205 9.08 -1.80 4.09
CA ALA A 205 9.75 -1.22 5.26
C ALA A 205 8.86 -1.19 6.51
N PRO A 206 7.56 -0.83 6.46
CA PRO A 206 6.66 -0.93 7.61
C PRO A 206 6.59 -2.32 8.24
N LEU A 207 6.64 -3.39 7.43
CA LEU A 207 6.60 -4.77 7.92
C LEU A 207 7.87 -5.11 8.70
N ALA A 208 9.03 -4.73 8.17
CA ALA A 208 10.32 -4.95 8.84
C ALA A 208 10.43 -4.14 10.14
N ILE A 209 10.02 -2.87 10.11
CA ILE A 209 10.00 -2.00 11.30
C ILE A 209 9.05 -2.56 12.35
N GLY A 210 7.84 -2.97 11.96
CA GLY A 210 6.86 -3.59 12.85
C GLY A 210 7.37 -4.90 13.47
N ALA A 211 7.99 -5.78 12.68
CA ALA A 211 8.60 -7.00 13.17
C ALA A 211 9.69 -6.71 14.20
N ILE A 212 10.62 -5.80 13.91
CA ILE A 212 11.66 -5.42 14.88
C ILE A 212 11.02 -4.85 16.14
N ALA A 213 10.07 -3.92 16.02
CA ALA A 213 9.43 -3.27 17.16
C ALA A 213 8.69 -4.25 18.10
N ILE A 214 8.07 -5.29 17.54
CA ILE A 214 7.32 -6.30 18.30
C ILE A 214 8.26 -7.37 18.87
N PHE A 215 9.19 -7.90 18.09
CA PHE A 215 10.05 -9.01 18.54
C PHE A 215 11.22 -8.53 19.42
N LYS A 216 11.73 -7.31 19.22
CA LYS A 216 12.78 -6.74 20.07
C LYS A 216 12.21 -6.40 21.46
N ARG A 217 12.93 -6.79 22.51
CA ARG A 217 12.62 -6.38 23.89
C ARG A 217 12.90 -4.90 24.11
N LYS A 218 12.01 -4.22 24.86
CA LYS A 218 12.28 -2.86 25.35
C LYS A 218 13.43 -2.93 26.34
N LYS A 219 14.47 -2.13 26.09
CA LYS A 219 15.55 -1.97 27.07
C LYS A 219 15.02 -1.30 28.33
N ALA A 220 15.55 -1.70 29.49
CA ALA A 220 15.26 -0.98 30.72
C ALA A 220 15.90 0.41 30.66
N GLU A 221 15.46 1.32 31.54
CA GLU A 221 16.15 2.60 31.70
C GLU A 221 17.58 2.32 32.17
N GLY A 222 18.55 3.09 31.64
CA GLY A 222 19.98 2.89 31.87
C GLY A 222 20.58 1.57 31.36
N GLU A 223 19.82 0.70 30.66
CA GLU A 223 20.38 -0.50 30.03
C GLU A 223 21.14 -0.12 28.74
N GLU A 224 22.46 -0.35 28.73
CA GLU A 224 23.29 -0.07 27.56
C GLU A 224 23.02 -1.03 26.38
N THR A 225 23.23 -0.55 25.16
CA THR A 225 23.20 -1.36 23.95
C THR A 225 24.55 -2.04 23.70
N SER A 226 24.57 -3.31 23.33
CA SER A 226 25.80 -4.02 22.97
C SER A 226 25.93 -4.28 21.46
N GLY A 227 26.88 -3.58 20.83
CA GLY A 227 27.16 -3.72 19.39
C GLY A 227 26.15 -3.04 18.46
N VAL A 228 26.48 -3.04 17.17
CA VAL A 228 25.74 -2.28 16.14
C VAL A 228 24.31 -2.79 15.98
N PHE A 229 24.10 -4.11 15.95
CA PHE A 229 22.78 -4.70 15.76
C PHE A 229 21.81 -4.35 16.90
N ASP A 230 22.27 -4.41 18.16
CA ASP A 230 21.45 -4.05 19.32
C ASP A 230 21.10 -2.55 19.30
N LYS A 231 22.08 -1.70 18.98
CA LYS A 231 21.89 -0.26 18.85
C LYS A 231 20.85 0.10 17.79
N VAL A 232 20.96 -0.49 16.59
CA VAL A 232 20.03 -0.25 15.47
C VAL A 232 18.63 -0.76 15.80
N THR A 233 18.49 -2.00 16.27
CA THR A 233 17.16 -2.57 16.58
C THR A 233 16.49 -1.86 17.76
N THR A 234 17.26 -1.39 18.74
CA THR A 234 16.77 -0.55 19.84
C THR A 234 16.29 0.81 19.33
N PHE A 235 17.06 1.47 18.45
CA PHE A 235 16.64 2.72 17.83
C PHE A 235 15.34 2.55 17.04
N ILE A 236 15.22 1.47 16.25
CA ILE A 236 14.01 1.15 15.50
C ILE A 236 12.84 0.94 16.44
N LYS A 237 12.99 0.12 17.48
CA LYS A 237 11.94 -0.13 18.46
C LYS A 237 11.42 1.17 19.09
N ASN A 238 12.32 2.05 19.51
CA ASN A 238 11.97 3.28 20.21
C ASN A 238 11.31 4.32 19.28
N ASN A 239 11.51 4.20 17.96
CA ASN A 239 11.00 5.15 16.96
C ASN A 239 10.06 4.52 15.94
N ALA A 240 9.54 3.32 16.21
CA ALA A 240 8.90 2.46 15.20
C ALA A 240 7.77 3.15 14.42
N GLY A 241 6.87 3.86 15.10
CA GLY A 241 5.79 4.61 14.44
C GLY A 241 6.30 5.73 13.53
N LYS A 242 7.29 6.51 13.99
CA LYS A 242 7.89 7.61 13.23
C LYS A 242 8.65 7.10 12.00
N LEU A 243 9.46 6.05 12.18
CA LEU A 243 10.19 5.41 11.10
C LEU A 243 9.26 4.76 10.09
N THR A 244 8.16 4.17 10.55
CA THR A 244 7.13 3.61 9.66
C THR A 244 6.53 4.71 8.78
N LEU A 245 6.09 5.83 9.38
CA LEU A 245 5.56 6.97 8.62
C LEU A 245 6.59 7.52 7.64
N ALA A 246 7.82 7.75 8.09
CA ALA A 246 8.92 8.26 7.27
C ALA A 246 9.22 7.32 6.08
N SER A 247 9.22 6.01 6.30
CA SER A 247 9.46 5.02 5.25
C SER A 247 8.40 5.02 4.16
N MET A 248 7.19 5.51 4.43
CA MET A 248 6.07 5.60 3.50
C MET A 248 5.99 6.94 2.75
N LEU A 249 6.75 7.95 3.18
CA LEU A 249 6.78 9.27 2.52
C LEU A 249 7.14 9.20 1.03
N PRO A 250 8.11 8.38 0.56
CA PRO A 250 8.38 8.27 -0.86
C PRO A 250 7.16 7.85 -1.69
N MET A 251 6.39 6.87 -1.20
CA MET A 251 5.15 6.45 -1.86
C MET A 251 4.11 7.58 -1.88
N VAL A 252 3.87 8.24 -0.73
CA VAL A 252 2.89 9.33 -0.64
C VAL A 252 3.28 10.52 -1.53
N ALA A 253 4.55 10.90 -1.55
CA ALA A 253 5.05 12.00 -2.38
C ALA A 253 4.87 11.70 -3.87
N GLU A 254 5.13 10.45 -4.28
CA GLU A 254 5.01 9.99 -5.66
C GLU A 254 3.55 9.97 -6.13
N GLU A 255 2.63 9.46 -5.31
CA GLU A 255 1.17 9.50 -5.49
C GLU A 255 0.61 10.92 -5.65
N LEU A 256 1.04 11.82 -4.76
CA LEU A 256 0.64 13.23 -4.80
C LEU A 256 1.18 13.91 -6.05
N LYS A 257 2.41 13.61 -6.46
CA LYS A 257 3.01 14.20 -7.66
C LYS A 257 2.33 13.71 -8.92
N ALA A 258 2.02 12.41 -9.02
CA ALA A 258 1.28 11.84 -10.14
C ALA A 258 -0.10 12.50 -10.26
N SER A 259 -0.82 12.61 -9.13
CA SER A 259 -2.11 13.31 -9.05
C SER A 259 -2.01 14.77 -9.48
N ALA A 260 -0.99 15.52 -9.02
CA ALA A 260 -0.80 16.91 -9.38
C ALA A 260 -0.55 17.10 -10.89
N ARG A 261 0.29 16.24 -11.49
CA ARG A 261 0.57 16.24 -12.93
C ARG A 261 -0.67 15.89 -13.75
N GLY A 262 -1.40 14.84 -13.36
CA GLY A 262 -2.66 14.44 -13.98
C GLY A 262 -3.73 15.54 -13.92
N ASN A 263 -3.87 16.19 -12.75
CA ASN A 263 -4.79 17.30 -12.56
C ASN A 263 -4.44 18.50 -13.45
N ALA A 264 -3.14 18.82 -13.58
CA ALA A 264 -2.69 19.92 -14.43
C ALA A 264 -3.01 19.66 -15.92
N LEU A 265 -2.84 18.42 -16.39
CA LEU A 265 -3.21 18.03 -17.76
C LEU A 265 -4.72 18.07 -17.97
N ALA A 266 -5.49 17.49 -17.06
CA ALA A 266 -6.95 17.47 -17.16
C ALA A 266 -7.54 18.88 -17.25
N LYS A 267 -7.04 19.84 -16.45
CA LYS A 267 -7.47 21.25 -16.49
C LYS A 267 -7.15 21.96 -17.81
N LYS A 268 -6.11 21.53 -18.52
CA LYS A 268 -5.71 22.13 -19.81
C LYS A 268 -6.48 21.56 -20.99
N ILE A 269 -6.96 20.33 -20.87
CA ILE A 269 -7.41 19.51 -22.01
C ILE A 269 -8.91 19.26 -21.98
N LEU A 270 -9.47 19.03 -20.79
CA LEU A 270 -10.87 18.66 -20.65
C LEU A 270 -11.75 19.90 -20.42
N SER A 271 -13.06 19.73 -20.62
CA SER A 271 -14.03 20.71 -20.15
C SER A 271 -13.88 20.95 -18.64
N PRO A 272 -14.19 22.16 -18.13
CA PRO A 272 -14.07 22.48 -16.71
C PRO A 272 -14.81 21.50 -15.79
N GLU A 273 -15.97 21.01 -16.22
CA GLU A 273 -16.76 20.02 -15.46
C GLU A 273 -16.05 18.67 -15.35
N LEU A 274 -15.50 18.17 -16.46
CA LEU A 274 -14.82 16.88 -16.48
C LEU A 274 -13.47 16.96 -15.76
N ALA A 275 -12.74 18.07 -15.91
CA ALA A 275 -11.52 18.35 -15.16
C ALA A 275 -11.77 18.36 -13.64
N LYS A 276 -12.87 18.97 -13.18
CA LYS A 276 -13.28 18.92 -11.75
C LYS A 276 -13.50 17.48 -11.27
N LYS A 277 -14.10 16.61 -12.09
CA LYS A 277 -14.29 15.19 -11.76
C LYS A 277 -12.96 14.44 -11.67
N VAL A 278 -12.00 14.69 -12.57
CA VAL A 278 -10.64 14.14 -12.49
C VAL A 278 -9.96 14.56 -11.19
N VAL A 279 -9.97 15.86 -10.88
CA VAL A 279 -9.36 16.38 -9.64
C VAL A 279 -9.98 15.73 -8.41
N LYS A 280 -11.30 15.56 -8.38
CA LYS A 280 -12.01 14.93 -7.26
C LYS A 280 -11.67 13.43 -7.14
N ALA A 281 -11.58 12.71 -8.25
CA ALA A 281 -11.17 11.30 -8.26
C ALA A 281 -9.74 11.14 -7.73
N ASN A 282 -8.79 11.94 -8.24
CA ASN A 282 -7.41 11.92 -7.81
C ASN A 282 -7.24 12.32 -6.34
N ARG A 283 -8.08 13.23 -5.83
CA ARG A 283 -8.09 13.59 -4.40
C ARG A 283 -8.47 12.42 -3.51
N TRP A 284 -9.46 11.62 -3.91
CA TRP A 284 -9.83 10.41 -3.17
C TRP A 284 -8.70 9.38 -3.17
N GLY A 285 -8.04 9.17 -4.32
CA GLY A 285 -6.84 8.34 -4.41
C GLY A 285 -5.72 8.84 -3.48
N ALA A 286 -5.35 10.12 -3.56
CA ALA A 286 -4.34 10.71 -2.69
C ALA A 286 -4.65 10.55 -1.19
N LEU A 287 -5.91 10.80 -0.80
CA LEU A 287 -6.34 10.66 0.60
C LEU A 287 -6.23 9.22 1.09
N SER A 288 -6.50 8.21 0.25
CA SER A 288 -6.39 6.82 0.66
C SER A 288 -4.94 6.41 0.96
N TYR A 289 -3.97 6.91 0.19
CA TYR A 289 -2.54 6.66 0.45
C TYR A 289 -2.03 7.40 1.69
N ILE A 290 -2.44 8.65 1.91
CA ILE A 290 -2.11 9.40 3.13
C ILE A 290 -2.69 8.69 4.37
N ALA A 291 -3.97 8.31 4.30
CA ALA A 291 -4.64 7.59 5.39
C ALA A 291 -3.95 6.25 5.67
N THR A 292 -3.58 5.51 4.62
CA THR A 292 -2.84 4.25 4.76
C THR A 292 -1.52 4.46 5.48
N ALA A 293 -0.72 5.47 5.09
CA ALA A 293 0.54 5.78 5.75
C ALA A 293 0.38 6.12 7.24
N GLY A 294 -0.62 6.95 7.58
CA GLY A 294 -0.94 7.30 8.95
C GLY A 294 -1.40 6.11 9.79
N VAL A 295 -2.34 5.32 9.28
CA VAL A 295 -2.89 4.15 9.98
C VAL A 295 -1.83 3.07 10.18
N THR A 296 -1.00 2.78 9.18
CA THR A 296 0.09 1.79 9.33
C THR A 296 1.10 2.23 10.39
N ALA A 297 1.47 3.53 10.43
CA ALA A 297 2.36 4.05 11.47
C ALA A 297 1.75 3.94 12.88
N LEU A 298 0.45 4.26 13.03
CA LEU A 298 -0.28 4.09 14.28
C LEU A 298 -0.38 2.62 14.69
N ALA A 299 -0.64 1.72 13.73
CA ALA A 299 -0.73 0.28 13.98
C ALA A 299 0.60 -0.29 14.50
N VAL A 300 1.73 0.09 13.90
CA VAL A 300 3.07 -0.32 14.37
C VAL A 300 3.34 0.21 15.78
N CYS A 301 3.00 1.48 16.04
CA CYS A 301 3.14 2.09 17.37
C CYS A 301 2.31 1.33 18.41
N LEU A 302 1.05 1.04 18.11
CA LEU A 302 0.13 0.32 18.99
C LEU A 302 0.63 -1.10 19.27
N GLY A 303 1.02 -1.85 18.24
CA GLY A 303 1.55 -3.20 18.39
C GLY A 303 2.80 -3.25 19.28
N SER A 304 3.73 -2.30 19.08
CA SER A 304 4.92 -2.18 19.92
C SER A 304 4.58 -1.86 21.38
N LYS A 305 3.66 -0.91 21.61
CA LYS A 305 3.25 -0.51 22.97
C LYS A 305 2.53 -1.63 23.72
N ILE A 306 1.62 -2.36 23.07
CA ILE A 306 0.92 -3.50 23.67
C ILE A 306 1.89 -4.61 24.02
N ARG A 307 2.82 -4.93 23.12
CA ARG A 307 3.89 -5.89 23.40
C ARG A 307 4.70 -5.49 24.64
N ASP A 308 5.06 -4.21 24.76
CA ASP A 308 5.86 -3.72 25.88
C ASP A 308 5.06 -3.61 27.19
N ALA A 309 3.75 -3.38 27.14
CA ALA A 309 2.90 -3.43 28.32
C ALA A 309 2.86 -4.83 28.96
N ILE A 310 2.91 -5.88 28.13
CA ILE A 310 2.87 -7.28 28.58
C ILE A 310 4.28 -7.81 28.92
N ALA A 311 5.27 -7.48 28.08
CA ALA A 311 6.62 -8.05 28.10
C ALA A 311 7.72 -6.99 28.21
N GLY A 312 7.44 -5.89 28.90
CA GLY A 312 8.44 -4.89 29.28
C GLY A 312 9.24 -5.33 30.50
N PRO A 313 10.48 -4.82 30.66
CA PRO A 313 11.20 -4.95 31.93
C PRO A 313 10.42 -4.24 33.03
N LYS A 314 10.37 -4.83 34.23
CA LYS A 314 9.75 -4.21 35.41
C LYS A 314 10.82 -3.90 36.45
N PRO A 315 10.75 -2.76 37.15
CA PRO A 315 11.59 -2.54 38.32
C PRO A 315 11.41 -3.72 39.29
N GLU A 316 12.49 -4.20 39.86
CA GLU A 316 12.41 -5.12 41.01
C GLU A 316 11.82 -4.28 42.15
N VAL A 317 10.61 -4.62 42.59
CA VAL A 317 10.01 -3.99 43.77
C VAL A 317 10.85 -4.48 44.94
N ALA A 318 11.41 -3.54 45.71
CA ALA A 318 12.15 -3.84 46.93
C ALA A 318 11.30 -4.64 47.92
#